data_AF-A0A087B3K7-F1
#
_entry.id   AF-A0A087B3K7-F1
#
_cell.length_a   1.000
_cell.length_b   1.000
_cell.length_c   1.000
_cell.angle_alpha   90.00
_cell.angle_beta   90.00
_cell.angle_gamma   90.00
#
_symmetry.space_group_name_H-M   'P 1'
#
loop_
_entity.id
_entity.type
_entity.pdbx_description
1 polymer ?
#
loop_
_entity_poly.entity_id
_entity_poly.type
_entity_poly.pdbx_seq_one_letter_code
_entity_poly.pdbx_strand_id
1 'polypeptide(L)'
;MDGTLHWWAALIGLALAIVLILKKLNTTYALMLGAVVGCLLGGASLSDTVNVLVSGTQSVMGTVLRVLAAGVLAGVMMESGAAERISRAIVEKMGERLAIFSLPWRP
;
A
#
# COMPACT_ATOMS: atom_id res chain seq x y z
N MET A 1 18.16 8.31 31.66
CA MET A 1 16.79 8.49 31.11
C MET A 1 17.00 8.87 29.66
N ASP A 2 17.42 7.92 28.84
CA ASP A 2 18.01 8.23 27.53
C ASP A 2 17.28 7.39 26.48
N GLY A 3 15.94 7.53 26.49
CA GLY A 3 15.02 6.93 25.53
C GLY A 3 15.03 7.63 24.18
N THR A 4 16.21 8.00 23.68
CA THR A 4 16.35 8.52 22.32
C THR A 4 16.46 7.33 21.38
N LEU A 5 15.31 6.86 20.88
CA LEU A 5 15.29 6.20 19.58
C LEU A 5 16.03 7.15 18.64
N HIS A 6 17.24 6.79 18.22
CA HIS A 6 18.02 7.64 17.34
C HIS A 6 17.25 7.75 16.03
N TRP A 7 16.61 8.89 15.79
CA TRP A 7 15.88 9.19 14.55
C TRP A 7 16.74 8.93 13.29
N TRP A 8 18.07 9.09 13.43
CA TRP A 8 19.07 8.71 12.45
C TRP A 8 19.04 7.23 12.07
N ALA A 9 18.81 6.32 13.02
CA ALA A 9 18.72 4.89 12.77
C ALA A 9 17.45 4.51 12.01
N ALA A 10 16.32 5.17 12.29
CA ALA A 10 15.11 5.02 11.49
C ALA A 10 15.33 5.49 10.04
N LEU A 11 16.07 6.60 9.85
CA LEU A 11 16.46 7.08 8.52
C LEU A 11 17.35 6.09 7.77
N ILE A 12 18.34 5.50 8.46
CA ILE A 12 19.25 4.50 7.88
C ILE A 12 18.50 3.21 7.53
N GLY A 13 17.60 2.75 8.40
CA GLY A 13 16.73 1.59 8.13
C GLY A 13 15.81 1.82 6.93
N LEU A 14 15.23 3.02 6.81
CA LEU A 14 14.42 3.42 5.66
C LEU A 14 15.25 3.47 4.37
N ALA A 15 16.44 4.08 4.42
CA ALA A 15 17.35 4.13 3.27
C ALA A 15 17.75 2.72 2.82
N LEU A 16 18.07 1.83 3.77
CA LEU A 16 18.40 0.44 3.48
C LEU A 16 17.22 -0.30 2.85
N ALA A 17 16.00 -0.14 3.38
CA ALA A 17 14.79 -0.73 2.82
C ALA A 17 14.56 -0.29 1.36
N ILE A 18 14.70 1.02 1.08
CA ILE A 18 14.56 1.57 -0.28
C ILE A 18 15.63 0.98 -1.23
N VAL A 19 16.88 0.87 -0.78
CA VAL A 19 17.96 0.26 -1.57
C VAL A 19 17.68 -1.23 -1.85
N LEU A 20 17.12 -1.97 -0.90
CA LEU A 20 16.72 -3.38 -1.10
C LEU A 20 15.57 -3.52 -2.10
N ILE A 21 14.59 -2.62 -2.07
CA ILE A 21 13.47 -2.59 -3.05
C ILE A 21 14.01 -2.36 -4.46
N LEU A 22 14.93 -1.40 -4.64
CA LEU A 22 15.55 -1.11 -5.94
C LEU A 22 16.36 -2.30 -6.47
N LYS A 23 16.84 -3.19 -5.59
CA LYS A 23 17.56 -4.42 -5.96
C LYS A 23 16.65 -5.60 -6.37
N LYS A 24 15.37 -5.36 -6.69
CA LYS A 24 14.37 -6.36 -7.14
C LYS A 24 13.97 -7.42 -6.09
N LEU A 25 14.24 -7.21 -4.81
CA LEU A 25 13.68 -8.07 -3.76
C LEU A 25 12.19 -7.78 -3.60
N ASN A 26 11.39 -8.82 -3.30
CA ASN A 26 9.96 -8.68 -3.05
C ASN A 26 9.74 -7.70 -1.89
N THR A 27 8.97 -6.64 -2.15
CA THR A 27 8.80 -5.44 -1.31
C THR A 27 8.51 -5.78 0.16
N THR A 28 7.72 -6.82 0.40
CA THR A 28 7.38 -7.27 1.75
C THR A 28 8.61 -7.73 2.54
N TYR A 29 9.51 -8.49 1.92
CA TYR A 29 10.74 -8.97 2.57
C TYR A 29 11.75 -7.85 2.79
N ALA A 30 11.84 -6.92 1.83
CA ALA A 30 12.70 -5.74 1.96
C ALA A 30 12.28 -4.85 3.14
N LEU A 31 10.97 -4.64 3.32
CA LEU A 31 10.41 -3.90 4.46
C LEU A 31 10.64 -4.61 5.80
N MET A 32 10.39 -5.91 5.87
CA MET A 32 10.63 -6.69 7.10
C MET A 32 12.09 -6.65 7.54
N LEU A 33 13.03 -6.93 6.62
CA LEU A 33 14.46 -6.87 6.94
C LEU A 33 14.93 -5.45 7.27
N GLY A 34 14.46 -4.44 6.53
CA GLY A 34 14.81 -3.04 6.79
C GLY A 34 14.34 -2.55 8.16
N ALA A 35 13.14 -2.96 8.60
CA ALA A 35 12.62 -2.65 9.94
C ALA A 35 13.44 -3.32 11.04
N VAL A 36 13.75 -4.62 10.90
CA VAL A 36 14.56 -5.35 11.88
C VAL A 36 15.96 -4.77 11.99
N VAL A 37 16.63 -4.55 10.86
CA VAL A 37 17.99 -3.99 10.83
C VAL A 37 18.00 -2.53 11.31
N GLY A 38 17.01 -1.73 10.93
CA GLY A 38 16.86 -0.32 11.35
C GLY A 38 16.65 -0.18 12.86
N CYS A 39 15.83 -1.04 13.47
CA CYS A 39 15.62 -1.03 14.92
C CYS A 39 16.83 -1.55 15.71
N LEU A 40 17.53 -2.57 15.19
CA LEU A 40 18.80 -3.04 15.78
C LEU A 40 19.87 -1.93 15.78
N LEU A 41 20.03 -1.24 14.66
CA LEU A 41 20.96 -0.10 14.54
C LEU A 41 20.56 1.10 15.40
N GLY A 42 19.27 1.20 15.76
CA GLY A 42 18.74 2.23 16.65
C GLY A 42 18.97 1.99 18.14
N GLY A 43 19.61 0.88 18.50
CA GLY A 43 19.88 0.51 19.89
C GLY A 43 18.63 0.06 20.67
N ALA A 44 17.51 -0.21 19.96
CA ALA A 44 16.30 -0.71 20.59
C ALA A 44 16.47 -2.20 20.94
N SER A 45 15.98 -2.60 22.12
CA SER A 45 15.92 -4.02 22.48
C SER A 45 14.99 -4.77 21.52
N LEU A 46 15.11 -6.10 21.44
CA LEU A 46 14.22 -6.93 20.60
C LEU A 46 12.74 -6.72 20.99
N SER A 47 12.48 -6.54 22.29
CA SER A 47 11.13 -6.27 22.82
C SER A 47 10.62 -4.89 22.40
N ASP A 48 11.46 -3.85 22.50
CA ASP A 48 11.07 -2.50 22.10
C ASP A 48 10.87 -2.38 20.59
N THR A 49 11.69 -3.09 19.81
CA THR A 49 11.57 -3.19 18.36
C THR A 49 10.20 -3.74 17.96
N VAL A 50 9.79 -4.86 18.58
CA VAL A 50 8.47 -5.46 18.32
C VAL A 50 7.35 -4.53 18.76
N ASN A 51 7.50 -3.86 19.92
CA ASN A 51 6.49 -2.94 20.42
C ASN A 51 6.31 -1.70 19.51
N VAL A 52 7.41 -1.13 19.00
CA VAL A 52 7.38 -0.04 18.00
C VAL A 52 6.74 -0.52 16.70
N LEU A 53 7.06 -1.72 16.23
CA LEU A 53 6.46 -2.28 15.02
C LEU A 53 4.96 -2.53 15.18
N VAL A 54 4.52 -3.08 16.31
CA VAL A 54 3.11 -3.34 16.61
C VAL A 54 2.33 -2.04 16.76
N SER A 55 2.84 -1.07 17.53
CA SER A 55 2.20 0.23 17.71
C SER A 55 2.12 1.03 16.41
N GLY A 56 3.18 1.02 15.60
CA GLY A 56 3.18 1.62 14.26
C GLY A 56 2.18 0.96 13.32
N THR A 57 2.09 -0.38 13.34
CA THR A 57 1.12 -1.13 12.52
C THR A 57 -0.32 -0.85 12.95
N GLN A 58 -0.59 -0.75 14.25
CA GLN A 58 -1.93 -0.40 14.75
C GLN A 58 -2.41 0.96 14.25
N SER A 59 -1.52 1.95 14.14
CA SER A 59 -1.84 3.28 13.61
C SER A 59 -2.37 3.25 12.18
N VAL A 60 -1.83 2.36 11.33
CA VAL A 60 -2.19 2.26 9.91
C VAL A 60 -3.24 1.19 9.60
N MET A 61 -3.50 0.27 10.54
CA MET A 61 -4.39 -0.88 10.33
C MET A 61 -5.80 -0.46 9.87
N GLY A 62 -6.34 0.63 10.43
CA GLY A 62 -7.64 1.16 10.02
C GLY A 62 -7.68 1.61 8.56
N THR A 63 -6.61 2.22 8.06
CA THR A 63 -6.47 2.63 6.65
C THR A 63 -6.32 1.41 5.75
N VAL A 64 -5.50 0.43 6.16
CA VAL A 64 -5.31 -0.83 5.42
C VAL A 64 -6.63 -1.57 5.26
N LEU A 65 -7.42 -1.71 6.32
CA LEU A 65 -8.74 -2.36 6.25
C LEU A 65 -9.68 -1.66 5.28
N ARG A 66 -9.69 -0.32 5.22
CA ARG A 66 -10.51 0.42 4.25
C ARG A 66 -10.06 0.17 2.82
N VAL A 67 -8.76 0.18 2.56
CA VAL A 67 -8.21 -0.09 1.23
C VAL A 67 -8.49 -1.53 0.81
N LEU A 68 -8.34 -2.50 1.73
CA LEU A 68 -8.70 -3.90 1.49
C LEU A 68 -10.19 -4.06 1.20
N ALA A 69 -11.07 -3.44 2.00
CA ALA A 69 -12.52 -3.49 1.78
C ALA A 69 -12.90 -2.89 0.42
N ALA A 70 -12.33 -1.73 0.05
CA ALA A 70 -12.53 -1.13 -1.26
C ALA A 70 -12.00 -2.02 -2.40
N GLY A 71 -10.84 -2.65 -2.21
CA GLY A 71 -10.25 -3.58 -3.17
C GLY A 71 -11.10 -4.83 -3.38
N VAL A 72 -11.60 -5.44 -2.30
CA VAL A 72 -12.51 -6.59 -2.37
C VAL A 72 -13.83 -6.19 -3.06
N LEU A 73 -14.40 -5.04 -2.70
CA LEU A 73 -15.60 -4.50 -3.37
C LEU A 73 -15.35 -4.26 -4.87
N ALA A 74 -14.20 -3.70 -5.24
CA ALA A 74 -13.83 -3.49 -6.64
C ALA A 74 -13.67 -4.83 -7.38
N GLY A 75 -13.07 -5.84 -6.73
CA GLY A 75 -12.93 -7.19 -7.28
C GLY A 75 -14.28 -7.82 -7.59
N VAL A 76 -15.21 -7.85 -6.61
CA VAL A 76 -16.55 -8.44 -6.83
C VAL A 76 -17.38 -7.65 -7.84
N MET A 77 -17.19 -6.33 -7.96
CA MET A 77 -17.90 -5.52 -8.96
C MET A 77 -17.40 -5.77 -10.38
N MET A 78 -16.12 -6.12 -10.53
CA MET A 78 -15.51 -6.53 -11.79
C MET A 78 -15.97 -7.93 -12.21
N GLU A 79 -16.05 -8.88 -11.27
CA GLU A 79 -16.44 -10.27 -11.53
C GLU A 79 -17.94 -10.45 -11.76
N SER A 80 -18.79 -9.69 -11.05
CA SER A 80 -20.26 -9.74 -11.20
C SER A 80 -20.80 -9.07 -12.47
N GLY A 81 -19.96 -8.37 -13.23
CA GLY A 81 -20.40 -7.57 -14.38
C GLY A 81 -21.27 -6.36 -13.99
N ALA A 82 -21.37 -6.03 -12.71
CA ALA A 82 -22.11 -4.84 -12.26
C ALA A 82 -21.47 -3.55 -12.80
N ALA A 83 -20.14 -3.49 -12.88
CA ALA A 83 -19.42 -2.38 -13.51
C ALA A 83 -19.79 -2.22 -15.00
N GLU A 84 -19.91 -3.33 -15.74
CA GLU A 84 -20.32 -3.37 -17.15
C GLU A 84 -21.77 -2.89 -17.33
N ARG A 85 -22.66 -3.21 -16.40
CA ARG A 85 -24.04 -2.70 -16.41
C ARG A 85 -24.10 -1.21 -16.12
N ILE A 86 -23.32 -0.73 -15.14
CA ILE A 86 -23.23 0.68 -14.80
C ILE A 86 -22.65 1.48 -15.97
N SER A 87 -21.59 0.98 -16.62
CA SER A 87 -20.99 1.64 -17.78
C SER A 87 -21.98 1.78 -18.94
N ARG A 88 -22.71 0.71 -19.26
CA ARG A 88 -23.75 0.71 -20.30
C ARG A 88 -24.89 1.66 -19.98
N ALA A 89 -25.37 1.65 -18.73
CA ALA A 89 -26.43 2.56 -18.29
C ALA A 89 -26.00 4.03 -18.37
N ILE A 90 -24.73 4.35 -18.04
CA ILE A 90 -24.18 5.70 -18.19
C ILE A 90 -24.14 6.12 -19.67
N VAL A 91 -23.65 5.25 -20.56
CA VAL A 91 -23.57 5.52 -22.00
C VAL A 91 -24.96 5.71 -22.62
N GLU A 92 -25.92 4.86 -22.25
CA GLU A 92 -27.29 4.91 -22.76
C GLU A 92 -28.04 6.17 -22.30
N LYS A 93 -27.79 6.62 -21.05
CA LYS A 93 -28.45 7.82 -20.49
C LYS A 93 -27.79 9.14 -20.92
N MET A 94 -26.48 9.15 -21.19
CA MET A 94 -25.74 10.33 -21.66
C MET A 94 -25.69 10.46 -23.19
N GLY A 95 -26.21 9.47 -23.92
CA GLY A 95 -26.52 9.54 -25.35
C GLY A 95 -25.30 9.43 -26.27
N GLU A 96 -25.54 8.90 -27.46
CA GLU A 96 -24.59 8.62 -28.56
C GLU A 96 -23.59 9.74 -28.89
N ARG A 97 -23.83 10.99 -28.45
CA ARG A 97 -22.91 12.13 -28.61
C ARG A 97 -21.54 11.91 -27.98
N LEU A 98 -21.43 11.13 -26.90
CA LEU A 98 -20.14 10.77 -26.28
C LEU A 98 -19.67 9.35 -26.66
N ALA A 99 -20.55 8.48 -27.16
CA ALA A 99 -20.17 7.15 -27.67
C ALA A 99 -19.28 7.24 -28.92
N ILE A 100 -19.46 8.28 -29.74
CA ILE A 100 -18.52 8.64 -30.83
C ILE A 100 -17.12 8.97 -30.28
N PHE A 101 -17.01 9.51 -29.06
CA PHE A 101 -15.72 9.80 -28.43
C PHE A 101 -15.08 8.55 -27.79
N SER A 102 -15.85 7.48 -27.55
CA SER A 102 -15.34 6.19 -27.08
C SER A 102 -14.93 5.24 -28.20
N LEU A 103 -15.10 5.61 -29.48
CA LEU A 103 -14.78 4.73 -30.63
C LEU A 103 -13.42 4.89 -31.34
N PRO A 104 -12.56 5.91 -31.13
CA PRO A 104 -11.31 6.00 -31.89
C PRO A 104 -10.08 5.63 -31.05
N TRP A 105 -9.99 4.40 -30.54
CA TRP A 105 -8.66 3.85 -30.19
C TRP A 105 -8.64 2.31 -30.21
N ARG A 106 -8.70 1.78 -31.43
CA ARG A 106 -8.07 0.49 -31.76
C ARG A 106 -6.68 0.78 -32.33
N PRO A 107 -5.63 0.24 -31.71
CA PRO A 107 -4.65 -0.57 -32.43
C PRO A 107 -4.88 -2.07 -32.19
#